data_AF-A0A3L6JN45-F1
#
_entry.id   AF-A0A3L6JN45-F1
#
_cell.length_a   1.000
_cell.length_b   1.000
_cell.length_c   1.000
_cell.angle_alpha   90.00
_cell.angle_beta   90.00
_cell.angle_gamma   90.00
#
_symmetry.space_group_name_H-M   'P 1'
#
loop_
_entity.id
_entity.type
_entity.pdbx_description
1 polymer ?
#
loop_
_entity_poly.entity_id
_entity_poly.type
_entity_poly.pdbx_seq_one_letter_code
_entity_poly.pdbx_strand_id
1 'polypeptide(L)'
;MKESRNIVIVTGIPGVGKTTVINTAVDIVKQKHGEDVLVLNFGTEMFEVASKAGQVKDRDEMRKMPTAQQRENQRLAGQSIAKKARKARVIVDTHTLIQTNNGYLIGLPEWVVREIQPKTVVLVEADSEKIASRRNNDPSRARDAQAVSDIQIHQEMCRAAAVSVGTLTGATVRRIINHEGKVEEAAVELAQTIME
;
A
#
# COMPACT_ATOMS: atom_id res chain seq x y z
N MET A 1 -22.54 -1.13 -17.69
CA MET A 1 -21.15 -1.62 -17.81
C MET A 1 -20.63 -1.87 -16.41
N LYS A 2 -20.15 -3.08 -16.07
CA LYS A 2 -19.41 -3.28 -14.81
C LYS A 2 -18.17 -2.38 -14.91
N GLU A 3 -18.05 -1.36 -14.06
CA GLU A 3 -16.83 -0.56 -13.99
C GLU A 3 -15.65 -1.52 -13.78
N SER A 4 -14.72 -1.56 -14.74
CA SER A 4 -13.50 -2.33 -14.57
C SER A 4 -12.74 -1.72 -13.40
N ARG A 5 -12.55 -2.49 -12.33
CA ARG A 5 -11.75 -2.03 -11.19
C ARG A 5 -10.29 -2.02 -11.63
N ASN A 6 -9.79 -0.85 -11.99
CA ASN A 6 -8.42 -0.69 -12.51
C ASN A 6 -7.36 -0.52 -11.40
N ILE A 7 -7.76 -0.68 -10.12
CA ILE A 7 -6.93 -0.35 -8.96
C ILE A 7 -6.48 -1.63 -8.26
N VAL A 8 -5.17 -1.76 -8.10
CA VAL A 8 -4.54 -2.75 -7.22
C VAL A 8 -3.92 -2.00 -6.03
N ILE A 9 -4.35 -2.31 -4.81
CA ILE A 9 -3.69 -1.79 -3.62
C ILE A 9 -2.55 -2.73 -3.28
N VAL A 10 -1.33 -2.21 -3.14
CA VAL A 10 -0.17 -2.99 -2.72
C VAL A 10 0.24 -2.56 -1.33
N THR A 11 0.27 -3.53 -0.42
CA THR A 11 0.56 -3.34 1.00
C THR A 11 1.72 -4.22 1.42
N GLY A 12 2.31 -3.90 2.57
CA GLY A 12 3.40 -4.68 3.13
C GLY A 12 4.14 -3.90 4.20
N ILE A 13 4.64 -4.58 5.23
CA ILE A 13 5.32 -3.95 6.35
C ILE A 13 6.68 -3.38 5.91
N PRO A 14 7.26 -2.40 6.63
CA PRO A 14 8.59 -1.89 6.29
C PRO A 14 9.64 -3.02 6.24
N GLY A 15 10.48 -3.04 5.21
CA GLY A 15 11.54 -4.05 5.02
C GLY A 15 11.18 -5.22 4.09
N VAL A 16 9.93 -5.37 3.65
CA VAL A 16 9.52 -6.44 2.72
C VAL A 16 10.00 -6.24 1.28
N GLY A 17 10.49 -5.04 0.91
CA GLY A 17 10.90 -4.71 -0.46
C GLY A 17 9.75 -4.30 -1.40
N LYS A 18 8.62 -3.86 -0.83
CA LYS A 18 7.40 -3.45 -1.57
C LYS A 18 7.68 -2.50 -2.75
N THR A 19 8.44 -1.43 -2.52
CA THR A 19 8.76 -0.44 -3.56
C THR A 19 9.54 -1.06 -4.71
N THR A 20 10.51 -1.92 -4.41
CA THR A 20 11.29 -2.63 -5.44
C THR A 20 10.39 -3.55 -6.26
N VAL A 21 9.54 -4.35 -5.61
CA VAL A 21 8.59 -5.24 -6.29
C VAL A 21 7.62 -4.46 -7.18
N ILE A 22 7.09 -3.32 -6.70
CA ILE A 22 6.19 -2.45 -7.48
C ILE A 22 6.90 -1.93 -8.73
N ASN A 23 8.09 -1.35 -8.58
CA ASN A 23 8.82 -0.77 -9.71
C ASN A 23 9.14 -1.84 -10.77
N THR A 24 9.67 -2.98 -10.35
CA THR A 24 9.97 -4.10 -11.26
C THR A 24 8.70 -4.63 -11.94
N ALA A 25 7.57 -4.68 -11.25
CA ALA A 25 6.31 -5.11 -11.85
C ALA A 25 5.80 -4.12 -12.91
N VAL A 26 5.92 -2.82 -12.66
CA VAL A 26 5.58 -1.77 -13.64
C VAL A 26 6.46 -1.87 -14.88
N ASP A 27 7.77 -2.08 -14.71
CA ASP A 27 8.70 -2.29 -15.83
C ASP A 27 8.31 -3.52 -16.66
N ILE A 28 7.95 -4.63 -15.99
CA ILE A 28 7.47 -5.86 -16.66
C ILE A 28 6.18 -5.56 -17.45
N VAL A 29 5.22 -4.83 -16.88
CA VAL A 29 3.97 -4.47 -17.58
C VAL A 29 4.28 -3.63 -18.81
N LYS A 30 5.16 -2.63 -18.68
CA LYS A 30 5.54 -1.77 -19.80
C LYS A 30 6.24 -2.55 -20.90
N GLN A 31 7.20 -3.42 -20.55
CA GLN A 31 7.97 -4.20 -21.51
C GLN A 31 7.13 -5.28 -22.22
N LYS A 32 6.23 -5.96 -21.50
CA LYS A 32 5.46 -7.09 -22.05
C LYS A 32 4.15 -6.68 -22.71
N HIS A 33 3.52 -5.60 -22.25
CA HIS A 33 2.19 -5.19 -22.68
C HIS A 33 2.15 -3.80 -23.32
N GLY A 34 3.24 -3.03 -23.25
CA GLY A 34 3.29 -1.66 -23.79
C GLY A 34 2.48 -0.65 -22.99
N GLU A 35 1.93 -1.03 -21.84
CA GLU A 35 1.03 -0.21 -21.05
C GLU A 35 1.74 0.54 -19.92
N ASP A 36 1.25 1.74 -19.61
CA ASP A 36 1.70 2.52 -18.45
C ASP A 36 0.81 2.25 -17.24
N VAL A 37 1.44 2.06 -16.08
CA VAL A 37 0.78 1.87 -14.79
C VAL A 37 1.09 3.07 -13.90
N LEU A 38 0.04 3.71 -13.40
CA LEU A 38 0.17 4.86 -12.52
C LEU A 38 0.38 4.39 -11.07
N VAL A 39 1.57 4.62 -10.53
CA VAL A 39 1.89 4.30 -9.12
C VAL A 39 1.61 5.52 -8.24
N LEU A 40 0.68 5.38 -7.31
CA LEU A 40 0.28 6.43 -6.37
C LEU A 40 0.61 5.99 -4.95
N ASN A 41 1.36 6.80 -4.21
CA ASN A 41 1.55 6.58 -2.78
C ASN A 41 0.41 7.25 -2.00
N PHE A 42 -0.30 6.50 -1.17
CA PHE A 42 -1.50 7.01 -0.48
C PHE A 42 -1.21 8.22 0.42
N GLY A 43 -0.08 8.21 1.15
CA GLY A 43 0.33 9.34 1.98
C GLY A 43 0.66 10.59 1.17
N THR A 44 1.15 10.43 -0.06
CA THR A 44 1.35 11.54 -1.00
C THR A 44 0.01 12.10 -1.49
N GLU A 45 -0.94 11.24 -1.86
CA GLU A 45 -2.29 11.68 -2.29
C GLU A 45 -3.01 12.45 -1.17
N MET A 46 -2.91 11.98 0.07
CA MET A 46 -3.44 12.70 1.23
C MET A 46 -2.82 14.09 1.37
N PHE A 47 -1.50 14.19 1.23
CA PHE A 47 -0.80 15.47 1.30
C PHE A 47 -1.23 16.42 0.18
N GLU A 48 -1.34 15.92 -1.06
CA GLU A 48 -1.78 16.74 -2.18
C GLU A 48 -3.18 17.32 -1.97
N VAL A 49 -4.11 16.51 -1.46
CA VAL A 49 -5.48 16.96 -1.16
C VAL A 49 -5.48 18.05 -0.08
N ALA A 50 -4.79 17.79 1.03
CA ALA A 50 -4.74 18.73 2.16
C ALA A 50 -4.03 20.04 1.79
N SER A 51 -2.93 19.95 1.03
CA SER A 51 -2.17 21.10 0.57
C SER A 51 -2.96 21.95 -0.44
N LYS A 52 -3.66 21.32 -1.40
CA LYS A 52 -4.54 22.02 -2.35
C LYS A 52 -5.71 22.74 -1.67
N ALA A 53 -6.16 22.21 -0.53
CA ALA A 53 -7.19 22.84 0.30
C ALA A 53 -6.63 23.94 1.23
N GLY A 54 -5.32 24.24 1.18
CA GLY A 54 -4.67 25.24 2.02
C GLY A 54 -4.56 24.85 3.49
N GLN A 55 -4.71 23.57 3.82
CA GLN A 55 -4.79 23.09 5.21
C GLN A 55 -3.42 22.82 5.84
N VAL A 56 -2.43 22.47 5.02
CA VAL A 56 -1.08 22.11 5.44
C VAL A 56 -0.04 22.58 4.44
N LYS A 57 1.15 22.89 4.93
CA LYS A 57 2.33 23.23 4.12
C LYS A 57 3.31 22.06 3.99
N ASP A 58 3.32 21.18 4.99
CA ASP A 58 4.18 19.99 5.01
C ASP A 58 3.45 18.76 5.57
N ARG A 59 4.14 17.61 5.54
CA ARG A 59 3.58 16.33 6.00
C ARG A 59 3.51 16.20 7.52
N ASP A 60 4.31 16.96 8.27
CA ASP A 60 4.31 16.91 9.73
C ASP A 60 3.11 17.61 10.31
N GLU A 61 2.68 18.71 9.69
CA GLU A 61 1.42 19.38 10.01
C GLU A 61 0.22 18.43 9.85
N MET A 62 0.20 17.58 8.81
CA MET A 62 -0.88 16.58 8.63
C MET A 62 -1.04 15.66 9.83
N ARG A 63 0.06 15.23 10.45
CA ARG A 63 0.05 14.30 11.61
C ARG A 63 -0.58 14.93 12.85
N LYS A 64 -0.53 16.26 12.95
CA LYS A 64 -1.03 17.04 14.09
C LYS A 64 -2.48 17.50 13.90
N MET A 65 -3.08 17.25 12.73
CA MET A 65 -4.45 17.68 12.43
C MET A 65 -5.47 16.98 13.31
N PRO A 66 -6.63 17.60 13.59
CA PRO A 66 -7.75 16.93 14.24
C PRO A 66 -8.16 15.67 13.47
N THR A 67 -8.51 14.60 14.18
CA THR A 67 -8.86 13.29 13.60
C THR A 67 -9.96 13.37 12.55
N ALA A 68 -10.98 14.21 12.77
CA ALA A 68 -12.06 14.42 11.80
C ALA A 68 -11.54 14.97 10.46
N GLN A 69 -10.58 15.89 10.50
CA GLN A 69 -9.99 16.46 9.29
C GLN A 69 -9.05 15.47 8.59
N GLN A 70 -8.27 14.70 9.36
CA GLN A 70 -7.47 13.61 8.78
C GLN A 70 -8.34 12.60 8.06
N ARG A 71 -9.49 12.23 8.65
CA ARG A 71 -10.46 11.30 8.08
C ARG A 71 -11.02 11.81 6.74
N GLU A 72 -11.36 13.09 6.68
CA GLU A 72 -11.87 13.70 5.46
C GLU A 72 -10.80 13.75 4.37
N ASN A 73 -9.56 14.09 4.72
CA ASN A 73 -8.45 14.10 3.77
C ASN A 73 -8.14 12.70 3.24
N GLN A 74 -8.23 11.66 4.08
CA GLN A 74 -8.15 10.26 3.65
C GLN A 74 -9.25 9.87 2.66
N ARG A 75 -10.49 10.26 2.94
CA ARG A 75 -11.65 9.99 2.08
C ARG A 75 -11.48 10.67 0.72
N LEU A 76 -11.13 11.95 0.72
CA LEU A 76 -10.86 12.73 -0.49
C LEU A 76 -9.65 12.21 -1.29
N ALA A 77 -8.61 11.70 -0.64
CA ALA A 77 -7.50 11.02 -1.30
C ALA A 77 -7.97 9.74 -2.01
N GLY A 78 -8.85 8.95 -1.36
CA GLY A 78 -9.51 7.81 -1.99
C GLY A 78 -10.28 8.19 -3.26
N GLN A 79 -11.03 9.30 -3.22
CA GLN A 79 -11.74 9.85 -4.38
C GLN A 79 -10.81 10.31 -5.51
N SER A 80 -9.69 10.96 -5.16
CA SER A 80 -8.65 11.36 -6.11
C SER A 80 -8.10 10.14 -6.86
N ILE A 81 -7.76 9.08 -6.13
CA ILE A 81 -7.27 7.81 -6.69
C ILE A 81 -8.31 7.19 -7.62
N ALA A 82 -9.56 7.07 -7.18
CA ALA A 82 -10.64 6.51 -7.99
C ALA A 82 -10.86 7.31 -9.29
N LYS A 83 -10.77 8.65 -9.23
CA LYS A 83 -10.86 9.50 -10.42
C LYS A 83 -9.70 9.26 -11.39
N LYS A 84 -8.47 9.11 -10.90
CA LYS A 84 -7.27 8.80 -11.71
C LYS A 84 -7.40 7.43 -12.38
N ALA A 85 -7.96 6.44 -11.68
CA ALA A 85 -8.16 5.08 -12.19
C ALA A 85 -9.19 4.92 -13.31
N ARG A 86 -10.02 5.95 -13.58
CA ARG A 86 -10.94 5.95 -14.73
C ARG A 86 -10.21 5.97 -16.07
N LYS A 87 -8.93 6.39 -16.08
CA LYS A 87 -8.14 6.59 -17.32
C LYS A 87 -6.87 5.72 -17.38
N ALA A 88 -6.51 5.06 -16.29
CA ALA A 88 -5.27 4.30 -16.19
C ALA A 88 -5.41 3.13 -15.20
N ARG A 89 -4.57 2.11 -15.38
CA ARG A 89 -4.31 1.13 -14.33
C ARG A 89 -3.53 1.80 -13.21
N VAL A 90 -3.95 1.58 -11.97
CA VAL A 90 -3.41 2.27 -10.79
C VAL A 90 -2.91 1.26 -9.78
N ILE A 91 -1.68 1.45 -9.31
CA ILE A 91 -1.18 0.84 -8.09
C ILE A 91 -1.30 1.86 -6.98
N VAL A 92 -1.89 1.48 -5.85
CA VAL A 92 -1.86 2.28 -4.62
C VAL A 92 -0.85 1.67 -3.66
N ASP A 93 0.30 2.32 -3.51
CA ASP A 93 1.34 1.97 -2.54
C ASP A 93 0.97 2.51 -1.15
N THR A 94 0.72 1.60 -0.21
CA THR A 94 0.33 1.95 1.16
C THR A 94 0.63 0.82 2.16
N HIS A 95 0.10 0.94 3.37
CA HIS A 95 0.12 -0.05 4.43
C HIS A 95 -1.31 -0.41 4.84
N THR A 96 -1.58 -1.67 5.15
CA THR A 96 -2.84 -2.06 5.81
C THR A 96 -2.86 -1.57 7.26
N LEU A 97 -1.75 -1.79 7.98
CA LEU A 97 -1.54 -1.38 9.37
C LEU A 97 -0.19 -0.69 9.53
N ILE A 98 -0.21 0.45 10.23
CA ILE A 98 0.98 1.22 10.57
C ILE A 98 1.17 1.08 12.08
N GLN A 99 2.32 0.56 12.50
CA GLN A 99 2.65 0.46 13.92
C GLN A 99 2.95 1.84 14.49
N THR A 100 2.35 2.15 15.63
CA THR A 100 2.51 3.40 16.38
C THR A 100 2.77 3.09 17.85
N ASN A 101 3.17 4.09 18.63
CA ASN A 101 3.37 3.95 20.08
C ASN A 101 2.07 3.57 20.83
N ASN A 102 0.89 3.80 20.23
CA ASN A 102 -0.43 3.52 20.82
C ASN A 102 -1.12 2.30 20.17
N GLY A 103 -0.36 1.41 19.51
CA GLY A 103 -0.88 0.23 18.80
C GLY A 103 -0.90 0.43 17.27
N TYR A 104 -1.81 -0.25 16.57
CA TYR A 104 -1.88 -0.21 15.11
C TYR A 104 -2.86 0.86 14.60
N LEU A 105 -2.36 1.78 13.80
CA LEU A 105 -3.19 2.67 12.99
C LEU A 105 -3.64 1.93 11.72
N ILE A 106 -4.94 1.97 11.45
CA ILE A 106 -5.54 1.38 10.25
C ILE A 106 -5.23 2.27 9.04
N GLY A 107 -4.44 1.75 8.09
CA GLY A 107 -4.07 2.46 6.87
C GLY A 107 -5.13 2.41 5.77
N LEU A 108 -6.06 1.44 5.84
CA LEU A 108 -7.15 1.24 4.88
C LEU A 108 -8.51 1.12 5.58
N PRO A 109 -8.99 2.18 6.26
CA PRO A 109 -10.28 2.17 6.90
C PRO A 109 -11.43 2.17 5.86
N GLU A 110 -12.64 1.83 6.30
CA GLU A 110 -13.83 1.69 5.44
C GLU A 110 -14.06 2.90 4.52
N TRP A 111 -14.00 4.12 5.05
CA TRP A 111 -14.22 5.35 4.29
C TRP A 111 -13.15 5.64 3.23
N VAL A 112 -11.99 4.95 3.29
CA VAL A 112 -10.98 5.01 2.23
C VAL A 112 -11.27 3.96 1.18
N VAL A 113 -11.44 2.70 1.59
CA VAL A 113 -11.55 1.59 0.63
C VAL A 113 -12.88 1.61 -0.12
N ARG A 114 -13.94 2.17 0.46
CA ARG A 114 -15.21 2.39 -0.24
C ARG A 114 -15.10 3.43 -1.34
N GLU A 115 -14.25 4.45 -1.18
CA GLU A 115 -14.01 5.45 -2.21
C GLU A 115 -13.06 4.90 -3.29
N ILE A 116 -12.03 4.14 -2.90
CA ILE A 116 -11.06 3.55 -3.82
C ILE A 116 -11.68 2.44 -4.69
N GLN A 117 -12.55 1.58 -4.15
CA GLN A 117 -13.11 0.40 -4.85
C GLN A 117 -12.05 -0.48 -5.54
N PRO A 118 -11.08 -1.03 -4.79
CA PRO A 118 -10.00 -1.82 -5.38
C PRO A 118 -10.49 -3.12 -6.01
N LYS A 119 -9.78 -3.57 -7.05
CA LYS A 119 -9.93 -4.90 -7.64
C LYS A 119 -9.33 -5.96 -6.73
N THR A 120 -8.09 -5.71 -6.32
CA THR A 120 -7.25 -6.63 -5.55
C THR A 120 -6.49 -5.87 -4.50
N VAL A 121 -6.39 -6.44 -3.30
CA VAL A 121 -5.44 -6.03 -2.27
C VAL A 121 -4.31 -7.05 -2.23
N VAL A 122 -3.11 -6.59 -2.55
CA VAL A 122 -1.89 -7.39 -2.53
C VAL A 122 -1.15 -7.15 -1.21
N LEU A 123 -0.72 -8.23 -0.55
CA LEU A 123 0.23 -8.19 0.54
C LEU A 123 1.58 -8.71 0.05
N VAL A 124 2.55 -7.80 -0.07
CA VAL A 124 3.96 -8.18 -0.26
C VAL A 124 4.52 -8.54 1.11
N GLU A 125 4.90 -9.80 1.25
CA GLU A 125 5.44 -10.39 2.47
C GLU A 125 6.87 -10.89 2.25
N ALA A 126 7.60 -11.09 3.33
CA ALA A 126 8.87 -11.78 3.31
C ALA A 126 9.03 -12.57 4.61
N ASP A 127 10.00 -13.48 4.62
CA ASP A 127 10.44 -14.16 5.82
C ASP A 127 10.82 -13.14 6.92
N SER A 128 10.34 -13.37 8.14
CA SER A 128 10.41 -12.38 9.24
C SER A 128 11.85 -12.13 9.68
N GLU A 129 12.70 -13.16 9.64
CA GLU A 129 14.14 -13.11 9.89
C GLU A 129 14.84 -12.26 8.81
N LYS A 130 14.43 -12.42 7.55
CA LYS A 130 14.95 -11.58 6.45
C LYS A 130 14.52 -10.13 6.59
N ILE A 131 13.29 -9.87 7.02
CA ILE A 131 12.83 -8.51 7.31
C ILE A 131 13.65 -7.91 8.46
N ALA A 132 13.88 -8.66 9.54
CA ALA A 132 14.71 -8.21 10.67
C ALA A 132 16.13 -7.87 10.21
N SER A 133 16.76 -8.75 9.44
CA SER A 133 18.10 -8.54 8.87
C SER A 133 18.16 -7.27 8.00
N ARG A 134 17.22 -7.10 7.07
CA ARG A 134 17.14 -5.90 6.21
C ARG A 134 16.96 -4.62 7.02
N ARG A 135 16.18 -4.66 8.10
CA ARG A 135 15.94 -3.49 8.96
C ARG A 135 17.19 -3.10 9.76
N ASN A 136 17.94 -4.07 10.27
CA ASN A 136 19.18 -3.83 11.01
C ASN A 136 20.29 -3.27 10.11
N ASN A 137 20.29 -3.64 8.82
CA ASN A 137 21.27 -3.21 7.84
C ASN A 137 20.91 -1.89 7.13
N ASP A 138 19.80 -1.24 7.49
CA ASP A 138 19.34 0.03 6.89
C ASP A 138 19.75 1.23 7.77
N PRO A 139 20.91 1.88 7.51
CA PRO A 139 21.40 2.98 8.34
C PRO A 139 20.57 4.26 8.20
N SER A 140 19.70 4.34 7.19
CA SER A 140 18.89 5.54 6.92
C SER A 140 17.70 5.69 7.88
N ARG A 141 17.41 4.66 8.69
CA ARG A 141 16.23 4.63 9.56
C ARG A 141 16.58 4.03 10.92
N ALA A 142 16.59 4.87 11.96
CA ALA A 142 16.60 4.38 13.33
C ALA A 142 15.30 3.60 13.60
N ARG A 143 15.42 2.30 13.87
CA ARG A 143 14.30 1.45 14.29
C ARG A 143 14.73 0.72 15.55
N ASP A 144 13.83 0.64 16.52
CA ASP A 144 14.04 -0.23 17.66
C ASP A 144 14.19 -1.67 17.17
N ALA A 145 15.09 -2.43 17.80
CA ALA A 145 15.27 -3.83 17.51
C ALA A 145 13.94 -4.57 17.78
N GLN A 146 13.22 -4.92 16.71
CA GLN A 146 12.00 -5.73 16.82
C GLN A 146 12.35 -7.20 16.82
N ALA A 147 11.73 -7.95 17.73
CA ALA A 147 11.84 -9.40 17.71
C ALA A 147 11.24 -9.93 16.39
N VAL A 148 11.81 -11.02 15.86
CA VAL A 148 11.29 -11.71 14.68
C VAL A 148 9.82 -12.10 14.87
N SER A 149 9.44 -12.48 16.09
CA SER A 149 8.04 -12.76 16.48
C SER A 149 7.12 -11.57 16.27
N ASP A 150 7.56 -10.35 16.58
CA ASP A 150 6.74 -9.15 16.43
C ASP A 150 6.52 -8.80 14.96
N ILE A 151 7.55 -9.03 14.13
CA ILE A 151 7.47 -8.88 12.67
C ILE A 151 6.46 -9.87 12.10
N GLN A 152 6.51 -11.13 12.56
CA GLN A 152 5.58 -12.17 12.15
C GLN A 152 4.13 -11.80 12.52
N ILE A 153 3.90 -11.40 13.78
CA ILE A 153 2.59 -10.96 14.26
C ILE A 153 2.09 -9.75 13.45
N HIS A 154 2.97 -8.79 13.12
CA HIS A 154 2.60 -7.64 12.31
C HIS A 154 2.15 -8.05 10.90
N GLN A 155 2.84 -9.00 10.25
CA GLN A 155 2.39 -9.54 8.96
C GLN A 155 1.04 -10.24 9.07
N GLU A 156 0.82 -11.04 10.11
CA GLU A 156 -0.45 -11.73 10.35
C GLU A 156 -1.62 -10.76 10.56
N MET A 157 -1.41 -9.71 11.36
CA MET A 157 -2.39 -8.64 11.55
C MET A 157 -2.66 -7.90 10.23
N CYS A 158 -1.63 -7.69 9.40
CA CYS A 158 -1.81 -7.11 8.07
C CYS A 158 -2.66 -7.99 7.16
N ARG A 159 -2.52 -9.33 7.21
CA ARG A 159 -3.38 -10.27 6.47
C ARG A 159 -4.83 -10.13 6.89
N ALA A 160 -5.10 -10.12 8.20
CA ALA A 160 -6.45 -9.95 8.74
C ALA A 160 -7.06 -8.61 8.26
N ALA A 161 -6.31 -7.51 8.34
CA ALA A 161 -6.76 -6.21 7.86
C ALA A 161 -7.05 -6.20 6.34
N ALA A 162 -6.23 -6.85 5.52
CA ALA A 162 -6.47 -6.96 4.08
C ALA A 162 -7.72 -7.79 3.75
N VAL A 163 -7.95 -8.89 4.46
CA VAL A 163 -9.19 -9.69 4.32
C VAL A 163 -10.41 -8.84 4.62
N SER A 164 -10.38 -8.01 5.67
CA SER A 164 -11.47 -7.08 5.96
C SER A 164 -11.74 -6.09 4.82
N VAL A 165 -10.71 -5.62 4.12
CA VAL A 165 -10.91 -4.78 2.91
C VAL A 165 -11.63 -5.57 1.82
N GLY A 166 -11.23 -6.82 1.58
CA GLY A 166 -11.92 -7.73 0.67
C GLY A 166 -13.38 -7.92 1.05
N THR A 167 -13.69 -8.14 2.33
CA THR A 167 -15.07 -8.26 2.84
C THR A 167 -15.90 -7.00 2.59
N LEU A 168 -15.34 -5.81 2.78
CA LEU A 168 -16.06 -4.54 2.63
C LEU A 168 -16.33 -4.14 1.17
N THR A 169 -15.47 -4.58 0.25
CA THR A 169 -15.44 -4.07 -1.13
C THR A 169 -15.70 -5.15 -2.18
N GLY A 170 -15.62 -6.43 -1.83
CA GLY A 170 -15.59 -7.54 -2.77
C GLY A 170 -14.28 -7.66 -3.55
N ALA A 171 -13.22 -6.95 -3.14
CA ALA A 171 -11.89 -7.11 -3.72
C ALA A 171 -11.31 -8.49 -3.39
N THR A 172 -10.52 -9.06 -4.30
CA THR A 172 -9.72 -10.25 -3.99
C THR A 172 -8.53 -9.85 -3.12
N VAL A 173 -7.99 -10.82 -2.37
CA VAL A 173 -6.81 -10.62 -1.53
C VAL A 173 -5.74 -11.61 -1.97
N ARG A 174 -4.57 -11.10 -2.33
CA ARG A 174 -3.45 -11.92 -2.83
C ARG A 174 -2.22 -11.69 -1.97
N ARG A 175 -1.53 -12.77 -1.61
CA ARG A 175 -0.21 -12.71 -0.96
C ARG A 175 0.86 -12.96 -2.02
N ILE A 176 1.91 -12.15 -2.00
CA ILE A 176 3.09 -12.30 -2.85
C ILE A 176 4.31 -12.31 -1.93
N ILE A 177 5.11 -13.37 -1.99
CA ILE A 177 6.27 -13.53 -1.12
C ILE A 177 7.53 -13.05 -1.87
N ASN A 178 8.14 -11.98 -1.36
CA ASN A 178 9.39 -11.45 -1.87
C ASN A 178 10.59 -12.13 -1.19
N HIS A 179 10.91 -13.31 -1.71
CA HIS A 179 12.10 -14.06 -1.30
C HIS A 179 13.40 -13.29 -1.61
N GLU A 180 14.42 -13.51 -0.80
CA GLU A 180 15.72 -12.88 -0.99
C GLU A 180 16.33 -13.27 -2.35
N GLY A 181 16.79 -12.27 -3.11
CA GLY A 181 17.36 -12.48 -4.45
C GLY A 181 16.34 -12.86 -5.55
N LYS A 182 15.04 -12.83 -5.26
CA LYS A 182 13.96 -13.28 -6.17
C LYS A 182 12.88 -12.21 -6.37
N VAL A 183 13.29 -10.95 -6.44
CA VAL A 183 12.36 -9.82 -6.61
C VAL A 183 11.57 -9.94 -7.91
N GLU A 184 12.21 -10.43 -8.97
CA GLU A 184 11.63 -10.63 -10.29
C GLU A 184 10.47 -11.63 -10.25
N GLU A 185 10.55 -12.70 -9.45
CA GLU A 185 9.46 -13.68 -9.30
C GLU A 185 8.23 -13.00 -8.68
N ALA A 186 8.42 -12.28 -7.57
CA ALA A 186 7.36 -11.53 -6.91
C ALA A 186 6.77 -10.42 -7.82
N ALA A 187 7.62 -9.77 -8.62
CA ALA A 187 7.21 -8.74 -9.54
C ALA A 187 6.41 -9.30 -10.73
N VAL A 188 6.73 -10.50 -11.22
CA VAL A 188 5.92 -11.19 -12.25
C VAL A 188 4.51 -11.49 -11.72
N GLU A 189 4.39 -11.98 -10.49
CA GLU A 189 3.07 -12.22 -9.88
C GLU A 189 2.25 -10.93 -9.72
N LEU A 190 2.91 -9.83 -9.32
CA LEU A 190 2.26 -8.53 -9.20
C LEU A 190 1.85 -8.00 -10.59
N ALA A 191 2.71 -8.12 -11.60
CA ALA A 191 2.41 -7.74 -12.98
C ALA A 191 1.18 -8.50 -13.51
N GLN A 192 1.09 -9.81 -13.28
CA GLN A 192 -0.11 -10.60 -13.63
C GLN A 192 -1.36 -10.04 -12.95
N THR A 193 -1.28 -9.76 -11.64
CA THR A 193 -2.40 -9.20 -10.86
C THR A 193 -2.87 -7.84 -11.40
N ILE A 194 -1.95 -7.01 -11.90
CA ILE A 194 -2.27 -5.72 -12.52
C ILE A 194 -3.04 -5.92 -13.83
N MET A 195 -2.67 -6.95 -14.61
CA MET A 195 -3.23 -7.21 -15.93
C MET A 195 -4.55 -8.00 -15.95
N GLU A 196 -4.85 -8.76 -14.89
CA GLU A 196 -6.13 -9.48 -14.68
C GLU A 196 -7.39 -8.60 -14.83
#